data_AF-A0A8X6G761-F1
#
_entry.id   AF-A0A8X6G761-F1
#
_cell.length_a   1.000
_cell.length_b   1.000
_cell.length_c   1.000
_cell.angle_alpha   90.00
_cell.angle_beta   90.00
_cell.angle_gamma   90.00
#
_symmetry.space_group_name_H-M   'P 1'
#
loop_
_entity.id
_entity.type
_entity.pdbx_description
1 polymer ?
#
loop_
_entity_poly.entity_id
_entity_poly.type
_entity_poly.pdbx_seq_one_letter_code
_entity_poly.pdbx_strand_id
1 'polypeptide(L)'
;MPRQGVSCAQIGHALGLWHEHSRSDRDDYLEIIWSNIKPGAEQNFLKLKPWENNLLGEEFDYNSIMLYGEYAFAKDKKSMTMKPRKEGVVIGLINDKPGLSESDVRRINKLYECNGEKRPPPPDVPDFKCDFETTDMCGLENHENNANTNWEINTGTLGGRTGSYLSVNAADASFRKVRLITPFFGAFGRKKACFKFDVYFNGGGVVSLDVMVHSINTSKLVMKHVDKKDEWQSMKIDVDLEGDVKFSMDARTRKSNGEGIIALDNIVYQLRECE
;
A
#
# COMPACT_ATOMS: atom_id res chain seq x y z
N MET A 1 -5.60 -12.62 -25.60
CA MET A 1 -4.36 -12.70 -24.80
C MET A 1 -4.13 -11.35 -24.16
N PRO A 2 -3.68 -11.26 -22.89
CA PRO A 2 -3.53 -9.98 -22.21
C PRO A 2 -2.47 -9.14 -22.93
N ARG A 3 -2.62 -7.81 -22.95
CA ARG A 3 -1.63 -6.86 -23.49
C ARG A 3 -0.41 -6.77 -22.55
N GLN A 4 0.28 -7.90 -22.33
CA GLN A 4 1.37 -8.03 -21.36
C GLN A 4 2.45 -6.98 -21.59
N GLY A 5 2.83 -6.74 -22.85
CA GLY A 5 3.84 -5.73 -23.17
C GLY A 5 3.46 -4.31 -22.77
N VAL A 6 2.19 -3.91 -22.94
CA VAL A 6 1.73 -2.58 -22.53
C VAL A 6 1.75 -2.46 -21.00
N SER A 7 1.29 -3.48 -20.28
CA SER A 7 1.34 -3.48 -18.81
C SER A 7 2.78 -3.38 -18.30
N CYS A 8 3.72 -4.13 -18.88
CA CYS A 8 5.13 -4.05 -18.54
C CYS A 8 5.72 -2.66 -18.80
N ALA A 9 5.39 -2.02 -19.94
CA ALA A 9 5.85 -0.66 -20.25
C ALA A 9 5.32 0.38 -19.24
N GLN A 10 4.05 0.26 -18.82
CA GLN A 10 3.49 1.16 -17.79
C GLN A 10 4.17 0.99 -16.43
N ILE A 11 4.46 -0.26 -16.04
CA ILE A 11 5.24 -0.53 -14.83
C ILE A 11 6.67 0.02 -14.97
N GLY A 12 7.29 -0.11 -16.15
CA GLY A 12 8.59 0.48 -16.46
C GLY A 12 8.60 2.00 -16.20
N HIS A 13 7.58 2.73 -16.66
CA HIS A 13 7.43 4.15 -16.35
C HIS A 13 7.30 4.43 -14.84
N ALA A 14 6.51 3.63 -14.12
CA ALA A 14 6.37 3.78 -12.67
C ALA A 14 7.68 3.51 -11.92
N LEU A 15 8.55 2.67 -12.46
CA LEU A 15 9.91 2.39 -11.96
C LEU A 15 10.96 3.41 -12.43
N GLY A 16 10.56 4.46 -13.16
CA GLY A 16 11.46 5.53 -13.61
C GLY A 16 12.12 5.31 -14.98
N LEU A 17 11.72 4.29 -15.74
CA LEU A 17 12.17 4.14 -17.13
C LEU A 17 11.39 5.07 -18.06
N TRP A 18 12.12 5.76 -18.93
CA TRP A 18 11.55 6.52 -20.05
C TRP A 18 11.56 5.69 -21.33
N HIS A 19 10.83 6.15 -22.34
CA HIS A 19 10.84 5.47 -23.63
C HIS A 19 12.23 5.43 -24.23
N GLU A 20 12.59 4.30 -24.84
CA GLU A 20 13.92 4.08 -25.40
C GLU A 20 14.24 5.07 -26.53
N HIS A 21 13.24 5.43 -27.37
CA HIS A 21 13.40 6.43 -28.43
C HIS A 21 13.48 7.88 -27.93
N SER A 22 13.27 8.11 -26.63
CA SER A 22 13.46 9.40 -25.98
C SER A 22 14.85 9.55 -25.37
N ARG A 23 15.74 8.55 -25.46
CA ARG A 23 17.13 8.67 -25.02
C ARG A 23 17.82 9.86 -25.71
N SER A 24 18.75 10.49 -24.98
CA SER A 24 19.52 11.64 -25.46
C SER A 24 20.40 11.30 -26.66
N ASP A 25 20.90 10.05 -26.72
CA ASP A 25 21.73 9.47 -27.78
C ASP A 25 20.93 8.76 -28.89
N ARG A 26 19.60 8.78 -28.85
CA ARG A 26 18.77 7.95 -29.75
C ARG A 26 19.01 8.22 -31.25
N ASP A 27 19.45 9.43 -31.63
CA ASP A 27 19.68 9.78 -33.04
C ASP A 27 20.85 9.02 -33.67
N ASP A 28 21.71 8.37 -32.87
CA ASP A 28 22.77 7.47 -33.33
C ASP A 28 22.23 6.08 -33.73
N TYR A 29 21.02 5.75 -33.28
CA TYR A 29 20.40 4.42 -33.43
C TYR A 29 19.10 4.45 -34.24
N LEU A 30 18.38 5.57 -34.20
CA LEU A 30 17.09 5.78 -34.85
C LEU A 30 17.08 7.06 -35.67
N GLU A 31 16.32 7.04 -36.75
CA GLU A 31 15.88 8.21 -37.50
C GLU A 31 14.38 8.42 -37.27
N ILE A 32 13.99 9.61 -36.80
CA ILE A 32 12.57 9.99 -36.67
C ILE A 32 12.12 10.71 -37.93
N ILE A 33 11.11 10.16 -38.60
CA ILE A 33 10.54 10.72 -39.82
C ILE A 33 9.38 11.64 -39.43
N TRP A 34 9.72 12.86 -39.02
CA TRP A 34 8.75 13.83 -38.47
C TRP A 34 7.55 14.10 -39.37
N SER A 35 7.76 14.12 -40.70
CA SER A 35 6.69 14.34 -41.69
C SER A 35 5.65 13.22 -41.76
N ASN A 36 5.93 12.07 -41.14
CA ASN A 36 5.02 10.93 -41.07
C ASN A 36 4.25 10.84 -39.75
N ILE A 37 4.59 11.67 -38.77
CA ILE A 37 3.90 11.74 -37.47
C ILE A 37 2.56 12.46 -37.66
N LYS A 38 1.51 11.95 -36.99
CA LYS A 38 0.20 12.60 -36.96
C LYS A 38 0.32 14.00 -36.31
N PRO A 39 -0.26 15.05 -36.92
CA PRO A 39 -0.25 16.39 -36.33
C PRO A 39 -0.72 16.40 -34.87
N GLY A 40 0.07 17.02 -33.99
CA GLY A 40 -0.18 17.10 -32.54
C GLY A 40 0.42 15.96 -31.71
N ALA A 41 1.05 14.96 -32.34
CA ALA A 41 1.70 13.84 -31.66
C ALA A 41 3.23 13.94 -31.62
N GLU A 42 3.83 15.02 -32.14
CA GLU A 42 5.28 15.23 -32.26
C GLU A 42 5.97 15.22 -30.90
N GLN A 43 5.29 15.72 -29.86
CA GLN A 43 5.77 15.73 -28.49
C GLN A 43 6.12 14.33 -27.94
N ASN A 44 5.52 13.26 -28.47
CA ASN A 44 5.80 11.88 -28.05
C ASN A 44 7.17 11.37 -28.52
N PHE A 45 7.84 12.08 -29.43
CA PHE A 45 9.14 11.71 -30.01
C PHE A 45 10.28 12.62 -29.58
N LEU A 46 10.01 13.55 -28.66
CA LEU A 46 11.03 14.42 -28.10
C LEU A 46 12.06 13.61 -27.32
N LYS A 47 13.32 14.01 -27.49
CA LYS A 47 14.43 13.47 -26.71
C LYS A 47 14.46 14.13 -25.34
N LEU A 48 14.84 13.36 -24.34
CA LEU A 48 15.32 13.89 -23.09
C LEU A 48 16.69 14.56 -23.31
N LYS A 49 16.96 15.60 -22.54
CA LYS A 49 18.28 16.24 -22.56
C LYS A 49 19.30 15.35 -21.82
N PRO A 50 20.60 15.46 -22.09
CA PRO A 50 21.62 14.62 -21.45
C PRO A 50 21.58 14.62 -19.91
N TRP A 51 21.24 15.76 -19.30
CA TRP A 51 21.10 15.87 -17.83
C TRP A 51 19.75 15.37 -17.30
N GLU A 52 18.75 15.17 -18.17
CA GLU A 52 17.45 14.58 -17.83
C GLU A 52 17.46 13.05 -18.04
N ASN A 53 18.53 12.50 -18.63
CA ASN A 53 18.57 11.11 -19.07
C ASN A 53 19.85 10.40 -18.65
N ASN A 54 19.76 9.65 -17.56
CA ASN A 54 20.81 8.73 -17.14
C ASN A 54 20.70 7.42 -17.95
N LEU A 55 21.67 7.15 -18.82
CA LEU A 55 21.72 5.93 -19.64
C LEU A 55 22.10 4.68 -18.86
N LEU A 56 22.54 4.84 -17.60
CA LEU A 56 22.93 3.76 -16.68
C LEU A 56 24.02 2.83 -17.26
N GLY A 57 24.82 3.34 -18.20
CA GLY A 57 25.86 2.59 -18.90
C GLY A 57 25.35 1.46 -19.78
N GLU A 58 24.07 1.48 -20.19
CA GLU A 58 23.49 0.49 -21.08
C GLU A 58 23.41 1.01 -22.53
N GLU A 59 23.72 0.12 -23.48
CA GLU A 59 23.56 0.36 -24.91
C GLU A 59 22.07 0.54 -25.28
N PHE A 60 21.84 1.11 -26.46
CA PHE A 60 20.50 1.26 -27.01
C PHE A 60 19.89 -0.11 -27.35
N ASP A 61 18.68 -0.35 -26.88
CA ASP A 61 18.02 -1.65 -27.03
C ASP A 61 16.77 -1.58 -27.91
N TYR A 62 16.89 -2.07 -29.15
CA TYR A 62 15.78 -2.17 -30.09
C TYR A 62 14.65 -3.12 -29.64
N ASN A 63 14.94 -4.04 -28.71
CA ASN A 63 13.97 -4.99 -28.17
C ASN A 63 13.36 -4.52 -26.85
N SER A 64 13.78 -3.36 -26.31
CA SER A 64 13.24 -2.83 -25.05
C SER A 64 11.72 -2.71 -25.10
N ILE A 65 11.04 -3.08 -24.01
CA ILE A 65 9.59 -2.90 -23.91
C ILE A 65 9.20 -1.41 -23.90
N MET A 66 10.18 -0.55 -23.58
CA MET A 66 10.04 0.90 -23.56
C MET A 66 10.21 1.54 -24.95
N LEU A 67 10.50 0.76 -26.00
CA LEU A 67 10.61 1.27 -27.37
C LEU A 67 9.28 1.16 -28.14
N TYR A 68 8.77 2.30 -28.61
CA TYR A 68 7.64 2.37 -29.53
C TYR A 68 7.89 1.61 -30.82
N GLY A 69 6.84 1.07 -31.45
CA GLY A 69 6.93 0.46 -32.77
C GLY A 69 7.17 1.49 -33.88
N GLU A 70 7.64 1.02 -35.03
CA GLU A 70 8.09 1.82 -36.18
C GLU A 70 6.99 2.74 -36.75
N TYR A 71 5.73 2.37 -36.54
CA TYR A 71 4.54 3.08 -37.04
C TYR A 71 3.76 3.78 -35.92
N ALA A 72 4.34 3.89 -34.71
CA ALA A 72 3.68 4.56 -33.60
C ALA A 72 3.29 6.00 -33.99
N PHE A 73 2.06 6.40 -33.68
CA PHE A 73 1.51 7.74 -33.96
C PHE A 73 1.64 8.21 -35.42
N ALA A 74 1.76 7.28 -36.37
CA ALA A 74 1.78 7.60 -37.78
C ALA A 74 0.48 8.28 -38.23
N LYS A 75 0.59 9.20 -39.21
CA LYS A 75 -0.55 9.86 -39.85
C LYS A 75 -1.45 8.87 -40.61
N ASP A 76 -0.92 7.71 -40.98
CA ASP A 76 -1.63 6.61 -41.64
C ASP A 76 -0.97 5.25 -41.28
N LYS A 77 -1.54 4.13 -41.75
CA LYS A 77 -1.07 2.78 -41.41
C LYS A 77 0.23 2.33 -42.11
N LYS A 78 0.75 3.10 -43.06
CA LYS A 78 1.90 2.73 -43.91
C LYS A 78 3.10 3.67 -43.73
N SER A 79 2.88 4.84 -43.15
CA SER A 79 3.89 5.86 -42.90
C SER A 79 4.70 5.51 -41.66
N MET A 80 5.90 4.94 -41.85
CA MET A 80 6.84 4.71 -40.76
C MET A 80 7.27 6.04 -40.12
N THR A 81 7.22 6.14 -38.80
CA THR A 81 7.62 7.31 -38.01
C THR A 81 9.02 7.15 -37.42
N MET A 82 9.49 5.92 -37.21
CA MET A 82 10.83 5.63 -36.69
C MET A 82 11.51 4.54 -37.50
N LYS A 83 12.73 4.82 -37.93
CA LYS A 83 13.55 3.89 -38.71
C LYS A 83 14.84 3.55 -37.96
N PRO A 84 15.12 2.25 -37.69
CA PRO A 84 16.42 1.81 -37.23
C PRO A 84 17.53 2.19 -38.21
N ARG A 85 18.64 2.73 -37.69
CA ARG A 85 19.86 2.94 -38.49
C ARG A 85 20.61 1.65 -38.76
N LYS A 86 20.48 0.66 -37.87
CA LYS A 86 21.05 -0.67 -38.05
C LYS A 86 20.21 -1.46 -39.06
N GLU A 87 20.86 -1.92 -40.13
CA GLU A 87 20.22 -2.68 -41.20
C GLU A 87 19.67 -4.02 -40.69
N GLY A 88 18.50 -4.41 -41.19
CA GLY A 88 17.84 -5.67 -40.83
C GLY A 88 17.12 -5.68 -39.48
N VAL A 89 17.14 -4.59 -38.71
CA VAL A 89 16.42 -4.48 -37.44
C VAL A 89 14.94 -4.14 -37.68
N VAL A 90 14.08 -4.91 -37.04
CA VAL A 90 12.63 -4.67 -36.92
C VAL A 90 12.33 -4.50 -35.44
N ILE A 91 11.73 -3.38 -35.05
CA ILE A 91 11.37 -3.05 -33.67
C ILE A 91 10.09 -3.80 -33.24
N GLY A 92 9.10 -3.85 -34.13
CA GLY A 92 7.81 -4.47 -33.87
C GLY A 92 6.92 -3.71 -32.88
N LEU A 93 5.69 -4.20 -32.68
CA LEU A 93 4.75 -3.60 -31.74
C LEU A 93 5.08 -3.99 -30.31
N ILE A 94 4.82 -3.09 -29.36
CA ILE A 94 4.96 -3.36 -27.92
C ILE A 94 4.17 -4.60 -27.49
N ASN A 95 3.00 -4.83 -28.09
CA ASN A 95 2.16 -5.99 -27.76
C ASN A 95 2.75 -7.34 -28.20
N ASP A 96 3.67 -7.33 -29.16
CA ASP A 96 4.30 -8.54 -29.69
C ASP A 96 5.59 -8.88 -28.93
N LYS A 97 6.07 -7.95 -28.09
CA LYS A 97 7.24 -8.15 -27.24
C LYS A 97 6.88 -9.03 -26.03
N PRO A 98 7.71 -10.03 -25.68
CA PRO A 98 7.38 -11.01 -24.65
C PRO A 98 7.43 -10.46 -23.21
N GLY A 99 8.03 -9.28 -22.99
CA GLY A 99 8.20 -8.68 -21.67
C GLY A 99 9.39 -7.72 -21.63
N LEU A 100 9.93 -7.49 -20.43
CA LEU A 100 11.15 -6.71 -20.22
C LEU A 100 12.33 -7.37 -20.95
N SER A 101 13.13 -6.58 -21.65
CA SER A 101 14.39 -7.05 -22.20
C SER A 101 15.44 -7.22 -21.11
N GLU A 102 16.57 -7.87 -21.42
CA GLU A 102 17.69 -7.95 -20.47
C GLU A 102 18.24 -6.55 -20.12
N SER A 103 18.23 -5.61 -21.07
CA SER A 103 18.63 -4.21 -20.83
C SER A 103 17.67 -3.54 -19.86
N ASP A 104 16.36 -3.69 -20.06
CA ASP A 104 15.34 -3.14 -19.15
C ASP A 104 15.55 -3.66 -17.71
N VAL A 105 15.79 -4.98 -17.56
CA VAL A 105 16.06 -5.61 -16.26
C VAL A 105 17.35 -5.07 -15.62
N ARG A 106 18.44 -4.95 -16.38
CA ARG A 106 19.71 -4.39 -15.86
C ARG A 106 19.56 -2.94 -15.42
N ARG A 107 18.82 -2.11 -16.16
CA ARG A 107 18.56 -0.71 -15.78
C ARG A 107 17.77 -0.61 -14.48
N ILE A 108 16.70 -1.38 -14.34
CA ILE A 108 15.92 -1.45 -13.09
C ILE A 108 16.82 -1.90 -11.94
N ASN A 109 17.60 -2.96 -12.13
CA ASN A 109 18.51 -3.45 -11.10
C ASN A 109 19.56 -2.41 -10.70
N LYS A 110 20.10 -1.63 -11.64
CA LYS A 110 21.03 -0.53 -11.34
C LYS A 110 20.34 0.62 -10.59
N LEU A 111 19.12 1.00 -10.98
CA LEU A 111 18.36 2.07 -10.32
C LEU A 111 18.02 1.76 -8.86
N TYR A 112 17.72 0.49 -8.58
CA TYR A 112 17.29 0.02 -7.26
C TYR A 112 18.36 -0.79 -6.52
N GLU A 113 19.61 -0.74 -6.99
CA GLU A 113 20.78 -1.40 -6.39
C GLU A 113 20.58 -2.91 -6.12
N CYS A 114 19.86 -3.59 -7.01
CA CYS A 114 19.63 -5.03 -6.95
C CYS A 114 20.90 -5.80 -7.38
N ASN A 115 21.89 -5.87 -6.48
CA ASN A 115 23.17 -6.54 -6.71
C ASN A 115 23.11 -8.02 -6.29
N GLY A 116 22.98 -8.91 -7.28
CA GLY A 116 22.62 -10.31 -7.04
C GLY A 116 21.16 -10.42 -6.59
N GLU A 117 20.60 -11.62 -6.52
CA GLU A 117 19.17 -11.87 -6.20
C GLU A 117 18.73 -11.39 -4.79
N LYS A 118 19.54 -10.59 -4.09
CA LYS A 118 19.18 -9.94 -2.84
C LYS A 118 18.36 -8.70 -3.15
N ARG A 119 17.03 -8.85 -3.05
CA ARG A 119 16.13 -7.70 -2.93
C ARG A 119 16.66 -6.77 -1.84
N PRO A 120 16.66 -5.44 -2.04
CA PRO A 120 16.98 -4.51 -0.95
C PRO A 120 16.10 -4.85 0.26
N PRO A 121 16.62 -4.71 1.50
CA PRO A 121 15.80 -4.94 2.68
C PRO A 121 14.54 -4.07 2.58
N PRO A 122 13.35 -4.60 2.91
CA PRO A 122 12.15 -3.78 2.90
C PRO A 122 12.38 -2.54 3.76
N PRO A 123 11.86 -1.37 3.33
CA PRO A 123 12.10 -0.11 4.02
C PRO A 123 11.68 -0.22 5.50
N ASP A 124 12.41 0.49 6.37
CA ASP A 124 11.98 0.64 7.76
C ASP A 124 10.74 1.52 7.79
N VAL A 125 9.62 0.90 8.17
CA VAL A 125 8.33 1.57 8.31
C VAL A 125 8.18 1.92 9.80
N PRO A 126 7.89 3.18 10.14
CA PRO A 126 7.67 3.57 11.53
C PRO A 126 6.47 2.82 12.12
N ASP A 127 6.58 2.49 13.41
CA ASP A 127 5.47 1.90 14.16
C ASP A 127 4.27 2.85 14.14
N PHE A 128 3.07 2.32 13.92
CA PHE A 128 1.84 3.06 14.19
C PHE A 128 1.62 3.12 15.70
N LYS A 129 1.33 4.31 16.23
CA LYS A 129 1.04 4.53 17.65
C LYS A 129 -0.12 5.52 17.78
N CYS A 130 -1.06 5.20 18.64
CA CYS A 130 -2.19 6.06 18.97
C CYS A 130 -2.48 5.99 20.47
N ASP A 131 -2.22 7.10 21.16
CA ASP A 131 -2.45 7.33 22.59
C ASP A 131 -3.63 8.30 22.84
N PHE A 132 -4.29 8.77 21.78
CA PHE A 132 -5.49 9.63 21.83
C PHE A 132 -5.31 10.99 22.54
N GLU A 133 -4.07 11.44 22.76
CA GLU A 133 -3.79 12.71 23.45
C GLU A 133 -3.97 13.94 22.55
N THR A 134 -3.81 13.77 21.23
CA THR A 134 -4.33 14.72 20.26
C THR A 134 -5.81 14.40 20.05
N THR A 135 -6.68 15.40 19.96
CA THR A 135 -8.16 15.23 19.87
C THR A 135 -8.66 14.50 18.61
N ASP A 136 -7.80 13.76 17.92
CA ASP A 136 -8.09 12.93 16.76
C ASP A 136 -8.02 11.43 17.12
N MET A 137 -8.69 10.60 16.32
CA MET A 137 -8.70 9.15 16.52
C MET A 137 -7.58 8.43 15.73
N CYS A 138 -6.51 9.11 15.32
CA CYS A 138 -5.40 8.54 14.53
C CYS A 138 -5.82 7.75 13.27
N GLY A 139 -6.95 8.13 12.65
CA GLY A 139 -7.54 7.43 11.51
C GLY A 139 -8.33 6.16 11.85
N LEU A 140 -8.57 5.88 13.14
CA LEU A 140 -9.55 4.90 13.56
C LEU A 140 -10.97 5.45 13.36
N GLU A 141 -11.89 4.59 12.95
CA GLU A 141 -13.26 4.95 12.57
C GLU A 141 -14.28 4.13 13.34
N ASN A 142 -15.37 4.78 13.72
CA ASN A 142 -16.56 4.12 14.24
C ASN A 142 -17.36 3.50 13.11
N HIS A 143 -17.78 2.24 13.29
CA HIS A 143 -18.70 1.61 12.36
C HIS A 143 -20.16 1.86 12.80
N GLU A 144 -21.06 2.06 11.83
CA GLU A 144 -22.48 2.36 12.06
C GLU A 144 -23.32 1.14 12.54
N ASN A 145 -22.71 0.17 13.22
CA ASN A 145 -23.43 -1.03 13.69
C ASN A 145 -24.21 -0.80 14.99
N ASN A 146 -24.03 0.36 15.63
CA ASN A 146 -24.81 0.78 16.79
C ASN A 146 -25.37 2.19 16.54
N ALA A 147 -26.68 2.33 16.64
CA ALA A 147 -27.36 3.61 16.42
C ALA A 147 -27.35 4.52 17.64
N ASN A 148 -26.97 4.01 18.82
CA ASN A 148 -27.13 4.71 20.09
C ASN A 148 -25.82 5.27 20.65
N THR A 149 -24.68 4.68 20.31
CA THR A 149 -23.38 5.09 20.85
C THR A 149 -22.25 4.59 19.96
N ASN A 150 -21.12 5.28 20.06
CA ASN A 150 -19.87 5.05 19.36
C ASN A 150 -18.71 4.98 20.37
N TRP A 151 -17.52 4.61 19.91
CA TRP A 151 -16.30 4.85 20.68
C TRP A 151 -16.00 6.34 20.67
N GLU A 152 -15.83 6.91 21.86
CA GLU A 152 -15.62 8.34 22.05
C GLU A 152 -14.32 8.58 22.83
N ILE A 153 -13.57 9.61 22.42
CA ILE A 153 -12.39 10.06 23.17
C ILE A 153 -12.89 10.74 24.44
N ASN A 154 -12.39 10.27 25.58
CA ASN A 154 -12.66 10.84 26.88
C ASN A 154 -11.32 11.18 27.55
N THR A 155 -11.27 12.31 28.24
CA THR A 155 -10.07 12.74 28.99
C THR A 155 -10.40 12.78 30.47
N GLY A 156 -9.56 12.15 31.29
CA GLY A 156 -9.80 12.06 32.72
C GLY A 156 -8.87 11.09 33.42
N THR A 157 -9.29 10.62 34.60
CA THR A 157 -8.57 9.56 35.33
C THR A 157 -9.44 8.31 35.38
N LEU A 158 -8.93 7.20 34.84
CA LEU A 158 -9.61 5.90 34.81
C LEU A 158 -8.62 4.79 35.19
N GLY A 159 -9.00 3.89 36.10
CA GLY A 159 -8.14 2.78 36.52
C GLY A 159 -6.76 3.21 37.04
N GLY A 160 -6.65 4.41 37.62
CA GLY A 160 -5.39 4.98 38.11
C GLY A 160 -4.48 5.64 37.06
N ARG A 161 -4.88 5.67 35.79
CA ARG A 161 -4.17 6.40 34.72
C ARG A 161 -4.90 7.70 34.39
N THR A 162 -4.14 8.78 34.24
CA THR A 162 -4.66 10.10 33.81
C THR A 162 -4.21 10.37 32.40
N GLY A 163 -5.13 10.74 31.52
CA GLY A 163 -4.87 10.98 30.10
C GLY A 163 -6.15 10.91 29.29
N SER A 164 -6.00 10.76 27.98
CA SER A 164 -7.08 10.58 27.02
C SER A 164 -7.18 9.12 26.60
N TYR A 165 -8.39 8.62 26.42
CA TYR A 165 -8.63 7.22 26.04
C TYR A 165 -9.94 7.10 25.28
N LEU A 166 -10.08 6.07 24.44
CA LEU A 166 -11.36 5.74 23.85
C LEU A 166 -12.21 4.96 24.84
N SER A 167 -13.49 5.26 24.94
CA SER A 167 -14.38 4.46 25.78
C SER A 167 -15.79 4.31 25.20
N VAL A 168 -16.47 3.28 25.70
CA VAL A 168 -17.90 3.02 25.47
C VAL A 168 -18.55 2.73 26.81
N ASN A 169 -19.64 3.42 27.10
CA ASN A 169 -20.51 3.10 28.23
C ASN A 169 -21.54 2.03 27.82
N ALA A 170 -21.56 0.92 28.57
CA ALA A 170 -22.44 -0.19 28.31
C ALA A 170 -23.93 0.17 28.44
N ALA A 171 -24.28 1.17 29.26
CA ALA A 171 -25.65 1.62 29.44
C ALA A 171 -26.24 2.23 28.15
N ASP A 172 -25.41 2.94 27.38
CA ASP A 172 -25.79 3.65 26.16
C ASP A 172 -25.90 2.67 24.98
N ALA A 173 -25.02 1.66 24.95
CA ALA A 173 -24.95 0.68 23.89
C ALA A 173 -26.16 -0.28 23.80
N SER A 174 -27.08 -0.27 24.77
CA SER A 174 -28.42 -0.89 24.71
C SER A 174 -28.47 -2.29 24.06
N PHE A 175 -27.64 -3.22 24.56
CA PHE A 175 -27.53 -4.63 24.15
C PHE A 175 -26.84 -4.90 22.80
N ARG A 176 -26.11 -3.93 22.27
CA ARG A 176 -25.49 -4.04 20.94
C ARG A 176 -23.98 -3.98 21.02
N LYS A 177 -23.39 -4.54 19.97
CA LYS A 177 -21.97 -4.46 19.69
C LYS A 177 -21.62 -3.06 19.21
N VAL A 178 -20.55 -2.47 19.72
CA VAL A 178 -19.99 -1.19 19.25
C VAL A 178 -18.62 -1.47 18.64
N ARG A 179 -18.43 -1.12 17.37
CA ARG A 179 -17.24 -1.53 16.61
C ARG A 179 -16.37 -0.34 16.27
N LEU A 180 -15.09 -0.46 16.63
CA LEU A 180 -14.01 0.40 16.16
C LEU A 180 -13.27 -0.30 15.03
N ILE A 181 -12.83 0.43 14.02
CA ILE A 181 -12.06 -0.08 12.89
C ILE A 181 -10.76 0.72 12.78
N THR A 182 -9.63 0.04 12.64
CA THR A 182 -8.33 0.69 12.41
C THR A 182 -8.17 1.10 10.94
N PRO A 183 -7.24 2.01 10.62
CA PRO A 183 -6.79 2.17 9.24
C PRO A 183 -6.20 0.86 8.70
N PHE A 184 -6.00 0.81 7.39
CA PHE A 184 -5.23 -0.27 6.77
C PHE A 184 -3.74 -0.12 7.08
N PHE A 185 -3.14 -1.21 7.52
CA PHE A 185 -1.71 -1.37 7.72
C PHE A 185 -1.12 -2.17 6.56
N GLY A 186 -0.19 -1.54 5.84
CA GLY A 186 0.54 -2.19 4.76
C GLY A 186 1.45 -3.29 5.29
N ALA A 187 1.54 -4.42 4.59
CA ALA A 187 2.45 -5.50 4.97
C ALA A 187 3.91 -5.25 4.56
N PHE A 188 4.13 -4.46 3.50
CA PHE A 188 5.47 -4.12 2.96
C PHE A 188 6.42 -5.32 2.80
N GLY A 189 5.88 -6.48 2.40
CA GLY A 189 6.64 -7.72 2.21
C GLY A 189 7.02 -8.46 3.51
N ARG A 190 6.56 -8.00 4.68
CA ARG A 190 6.74 -8.67 5.97
C ARG A 190 5.68 -9.76 6.14
N LYS A 191 6.03 -10.82 6.87
CA LYS A 191 5.15 -11.98 7.15
C LYS A 191 4.55 -11.97 8.54
N LYS A 192 5.08 -11.16 9.43
CA LYS A 192 4.75 -11.10 10.85
C LYS A 192 4.56 -9.66 11.26
N ALA A 193 3.58 -9.42 12.11
CA ALA A 193 3.35 -8.16 12.78
C ALA A 193 2.84 -8.38 14.20
N CYS A 194 2.91 -7.33 15.00
CA CYS A 194 2.42 -7.30 16.35
C CYS A 194 1.42 -6.16 16.50
N PHE A 195 0.23 -6.49 16.98
CA PHE A 195 -0.79 -5.53 17.36
C PHE A 195 -0.93 -5.51 18.89
N LYS A 196 -0.66 -4.35 19.49
CA LYS A 196 -0.71 -4.12 20.94
C LYS A 196 -1.73 -3.04 21.26
N PHE A 197 -2.40 -3.16 22.39
CA PHE A 197 -3.29 -2.13 22.92
C PHE A 197 -3.51 -2.35 24.40
N ASP A 198 -3.84 -1.29 25.13
CA ASP A 198 -4.29 -1.37 26.51
C ASP A 198 -5.81 -1.37 26.56
N VAL A 199 -6.37 -2.16 27.46
CA VAL A 199 -7.82 -2.26 27.68
C VAL A 199 -8.16 -2.26 29.15
N TYR A 200 -9.25 -1.61 29.50
CA TYR A 200 -9.81 -1.56 30.83
C TYR A 200 -11.29 -1.92 30.81
N PHE A 201 -11.72 -2.68 31.82
CA PHE A 201 -13.11 -3.11 31.99
C PHE A 201 -13.60 -2.79 33.40
N ASN A 202 -14.75 -2.13 33.51
CA ASN A 202 -15.49 -2.04 34.76
C ASN A 202 -16.96 -2.42 34.54
N GLY A 203 -17.57 -3.00 35.57
CA GLY A 203 -19.00 -3.22 35.64
C GLY A 203 -19.49 -4.47 34.91
N GLY A 204 -20.69 -4.92 35.28
CA GLY A 204 -21.31 -6.11 34.71
C GLY A 204 -21.83 -5.90 33.28
N GLY A 205 -22.11 -4.64 32.91
CA GLY A 205 -22.67 -4.24 31.62
C GLY A 205 -21.77 -4.53 30.42
N VAL A 206 -20.46 -4.56 30.62
CA VAL A 206 -19.52 -4.99 29.57
C VAL A 206 -19.38 -6.51 29.59
N VAL A 207 -19.59 -7.12 28.44
CA VAL A 207 -19.54 -8.58 28.27
C VAL A 207 -18.16 -9.03 27.84
N SER A 208 -17.63 -8.45 26.75
CA SER A 208 -16.31 -8.79 26.23
C SER A 208 -15.80 -7.75 25.23
N LEU A 209 -14.50 -7.84 24.94
CA LEU A 209 -13.89 -7.29 23.73
C LEU A 209 -13.50 -8.45 22.81
N ASP A 210 -13.92 -8.38 21.56
CA ASP A 210 -13.47 -9.29 20.51
C ASP A 210 -12.64 -8.50 19.50
N VAL A 211 -11.49 -9.04 19.07
CA VAL A 211 -10.63 -8.43 18.04
C VAL A 211 -10.57 -9.35 16.84
N MET A 212 -10.85 -8.79 15.66
CA MET A 212 -10.71 -9.49 14.39
C MET A 212 -9.67 -8.79 13.52
N VAL A 213 -8.89 -9.58 12.81
CA VAL A 213 -8.02 -9.10 11.72
C VAL A 213 -8.73 -9.35 10.39
N HIS A 214 -8.69 -8.36 9.51
CA HIS A 214 -9.28 -8.38 8.18
C HIS A 214 -8.18 -8.20 7.14
N SER A 215 -8.00 -9.20 6.29
CA SER A 215 -7.25 -9.07 5.03
C SER A 215 -8.24 -8.83 3.88
N ILE A 216 -7.72 -8.62 2.67
CA ILE A 216 -8.52 -8.37 1.46
C ILE A 216 -9.62 -9.44 1.27
N ASN A 217 -9.30 -10.71 1.53
CA ASN A 217 -10.20 -11.84 1.24
C ASN A 217 -10.71 -12.58 2.48
N THR A 218 -10.14 -12.33 3.65
CA THR A 218 -10.39 -13.14 4.85
C THR A 218 -10.56 -12.28 6.09
N SER A 219 -11.30 -12.81 7.05
CA SER A 219 -11.47 -12.20 8.36
C SER A 219 -11.29 -13.28 9.41
N LYS A 220 -10.35 -13.09 10.33
CA LYS A 220 -10.01 -14.07 11.37
C LYS A 220 -10.22 -13.45 12.75
N LEU A 221 -10.91 -14.17 13.64
CA LEU A 221 -11.02 -13.79 15.04
C LEU A 221 -9.69 -14.11 15.73
N VAL A 222 -8.99 -13.08 16.21
CA VAL A 222 -7.65 -13.20 16.80
C VAL A 222 -7.65 -13.06 18.31
N MET A 223 -8.71 -12.47 18.88
CA MET A 223 -8.91 -12.38 20.31
C MET A 223 -10.39 -12.42 20.63
N LYS A 224 -10.77 -13.18 21.66
CA LYS A 224 -12.17 -13.34 22.07
C LYS A 224 -12.23 -13.36 23.59
N HIS A 225 -13.19 -12.64 24.17
CA HIS A 225 -13.41 -12.62 25.62
C HIS A 225 -12.16 -12.27 26.41
N VAL A 226 -11.59 -11.09 26.16
CA VAL A 226 -10.56 -10.55 27.05
C VAL A 226 -11.08 -10.55 28.50
N ASP A 227 -10.24 -11.02 29.42
CA ASP A 227 -10.58 -11.12 30.84
C ASP A 227 -10.95 -9.76 31.39
N LYS A 228 -12.10 -9.68 32.06
CA LYS A 228 -12.59 -8.45 32.66
C LYS A 228 -11.90 -8.24 33.99
N LYS A 229 -11.07 -7.20 34.07
CA LYS A 229 -10.46 -6.75 35.30
C LYS A 229 -10.64 -5.25 35.45
N ASP A 230 -10.87 -4.82 36.68
CA ASP A 230 -10.96 -3.43 37.09
C ASP A 230 -9.56 -2.79 37.21
N GLU A 231 -8.71 -3.06 36.22
CA GLU A 231 -7.35 -2.56 36.06
C GLU A 231 -6.99 -2.56 34.56
N TRP A 232 -6.06 -1.69 34.17
CA TRP A 232 -5.57 -1.64 32.80
C TRP A 232 -4.74 -2.88 32.47
N GLN A 233 -5.06 -3.51 31.34
CA GLN A 233 -4.39 -4.71 30.85
C GLN A 233 -3.80 -4.45 29.47
N SER A 234 -2.52 -4.79 29.29
CA SER A 234 -1.86 -4.70 27.99
C SER A 234 -2.03 -5.99 27.22
N MET A 235 -2.69 -5.89 26.06
CA MET A 235 -2.93 -7.00 25.16
C MET A 235 -1.90 -6.99 24.04
N LYS A 236 -1.48 -8.18 23.61
CA LYS A 236 -0.56 -8.39 22.48
C LYS A 236 -1.13 -9.49 21.58
N ILE A 237 -1.06 -9.27 20.28
CA ILE A 237 -1.54 -10.21 19.26
C ILE A 237 -0.47 -10.34 18.19
N ASP A 238 0.09 -11.53 18.05
CA ASP A 238 0.93 -11.88 16.89
C ASP A 238 0.03 -12.12 15.67
N VAL A 239 0.42 -11.52 14.55
CA VAL A 239 -0.36 -11.50 13.32
C VAL A 239 0.46 -12.05 12.17
N ASP A 240 -0.04 -13.13 11.58
CA ASP A 240 0.46 -13.67 10.32
C ASP A 240 -0.07 -12.84 9.15
N LEU A 241 0.84 -12.17 8.43
CA LEU A 241 0.50 -11.30 7.31
C LEU A 241 0.53 -12.09 5.99
N GLU A 242 -0.65 -12.21 5.38
CA GLU A 242 -0.82 -12.67 3.98
C GLU A 242 -0.85 -11.49 2.98
N GLY A 243 -0.89 -10.26 3.50
CA GLY A 243 -1.03 -9.01 2.77
C GLY A 243 -1.43 -7.89 3.73
N ASP A 244 -1.93 -6.78 3.20
CA ASP A 244 -2.38 -5.64 4.01
C ASP A 244 -3.55 -6.04 4.91
N VAL A 245 -3.56 -5.51 6.13
CA VAL A 245 -4.55 -5.85 7.15
C VAL A 245 -5.14 -4.63 7.82
N LYS A 246 -6.34 -4.77 8.35
CA LYS A 246 -6.92 -3.85 9.35
C LYS A 246 -7.57 -4.65 10.45
N PHE A 247 -7.82 -4.00 11.58
CA PHE A 247 -8.45 -4.64 12.74
C PHE A 247 -9.83 -4.05 12.99
N SER A 248 -10.74 -4.89 13.48
CA SER A 248 -11.94 -4.41 14.15
C SER A 248 -11.96 -4.84 15.60
N MET A 249 -12.34 -3.92 16.48
CA MET A 249 -12.42 -4.10 17.92
C MET A 249 -13.87 -3.92 18.33
N ASP A 250 -14.50 -5.04 18.69
CA ASP A 250 -15.93 -5.16 18.94
C ASP A 250 -16.19 -5.21 20.46
N ALA A 251 -16.61 -4.07 21.03
CA ALA A 251 -17.13 -4.03 22.40
C ALA A 251 -18.52 -4.66 22.44
N ARG A 252 -18.66 -5.75 23.19
CA ARG A 252 -19.96 -6.38 23.46
C ARG A 252 -20.49 -5.90 24.79
N THR A 253 -21.70 -5.35 24.78
CA THR A 253 -22.36 -4.84 25.97
C THR A 253 -23.71 -5.50 26.16
N ARG A 254 -24.17 -5.54 27.41
CA ARG A 254 -25.47 -6.05 27.80
C ARG A 254 -26.00 -5.24 28.97
N LYS A 255 -26.91 -4.30 28.68
CA LYS A 255 -27.50 -3.38 29.65
C LYS A 255 -28.19 -4.10 30.83
N SER A 256 -28.76 -5.29 30.62
CA SER A 256 -29.37 -6.08 31.71
C SER A 256 -28.37 -6.51 32.80
N ASN A 257 -27.08 -6.51 32.50
CA ASN A 257 -26.04 -6.89 33.46
C ASN A 257 -25.57 -5.69 34.31
N GLY A 258 -26.20 -4.52 34.16
CA GLY A 258 -25.88 -3.30 34.90
C GLY A 258 -25.02 -2.33 34.11
N GLU A 259 -24.45 -1.36 34.83
CA GLU A 259 -23.53 -0.37 34.29
C GLU A 259 -22.15 -0.98 34.02
N GLY A 260 -21.34 -0.25 33.24
CA GLY A 260 -19.97 -0.62 32.98
C GLY A 260 -19.35 0.18 31.85
N ILE A 261 -18.03 0.29 31.87
CA ILE A 261 -17.25 1.00 30.87
C ILE A 261 -16.20 0.04 30.33
N ILE A 262 -16.02 0.07 29.02
CA ILE A 262 -14.84 -0.46 28.35
C ILE A 262 -14.04 0.70 27.81
N ALA A 263 -12.73 0.68 28.05
CA ALA A 263 -11.82 1.68 27.52
C ALA A 263 -10.63 1.04 26.81
N LEU A 264 -10.12 1.75 25.79
CA LEU A 264 -8.96 1.40 24.99
C LEU A 264 -7.98 2.56 24.98
N ASP A 265 -6.70 2.22 25.04
CA ASP A 265 -5.60 3.19 25.02
C ASP A 265 -4.33 2.55 24.42
N ASN A 266 -3.32 3.36 24.08
CA ASN A 266 -2.00 2.94 23.61
C ASN A 266 -2.04 1.87 22.50
N ILE A 267 -2.80 2.13 21.44
CA ILE A 267 -2.87 1.21 20.28
C ILE A 267 -1.57 1.33 19.48
N VAL A 268 -0.89 0.21 19.29
CA VAL A 268 0.39 0.13 18.58
C VAL A 268 0.36 -0.99 17.55
N TYR A 269 0.82 -0.72 16.34
CA TYR A 269 1.05 -1.74 15.31
C TYR A 269 2.49 -1.68 14.80
N GLN A 270 3.15 -2.83 14.79
CA GLN A 270 4.57 -2.96 14.47
C GLN A 270 4.77 -4.11 13.49
N LEU A 271 5.62 -3.93 12.48
CA LEU A 271 5.92 -4.96 11.47
C LEU A 271 7.03 -5.93 11.93
N ARG A 272 6.87 -6.44 13.14
CA ARG A 272 7.73 -7.43 13.81
C ARG A 272 6.89 -8.30 14.74
N GLU A 273 7.44 -9.42 15.20
CA GLU A 273 6.79 -10.26 16.21
C GLU A 273 6.66 -9.51 17.54
N CYS A 274 5.69 -9.92 18.36
CA CYS A 274 5.50 -9.33 19.68
C CYS A 274 6.64 -9.71 20.62
N GLU A 275 7.42 -8.71 21.04
CA GLU A 275 8.22 -8.76 22.28
C GLU A 275 7.31 -8.67 23.50
#